data_AF-A0A0F9Z8K0-F1
#
_entry.id   AF-A0A0F9Z8K0-F1
#
_cell.length_a   1.000
_cell.length_b   1.000
_cell.length_c   1.000
_cell.angle_alpha   90.00
_cell.angle_beta   90.00
_cell.angle_gamma   90.00
#
_symmetry.space_group_name_H-M   'P 1'
#
loop_
_entity.id
_entity.type
_entity.pdbx_description
1 polymer ?
#
loop_
_entity_poly.entity_id
_entity_poly.type
_entity_poly.pdbx_seq_one_letter_code
_entity_poly.pdbx_strand_id
1 'polypeptide(L)'
;MQKKGLLFCLVLVVSAFLAINIAGAQNLSSDSEVKNLTVVMNEIMSSQSVDNKEGIDCDKVSDDQFEELGDSVMEQMAGSNQAHEVMEQMMGGEGSTSLQSVHIAMGTQYLGCRQNSYLTAFGPVGMMGMMGYGRGMMGGLYNGSSIFGAGLGLGVFGYVLTLVVHGILLGLFIMFVVYVAGRAWRASMNEDEKKKK
;
A
#
# COMPACT_ATOMS: atom_id res chain seq x y z
N MET A 1 24.43 41.97 -0.81
CA MET A 1 23.69 41.04 0.08
C MET A 1 22.50 40.34 -0.60
N GLN A 2 21.81 40.95 -1.59
CA GLN A 2 20.62 40.37 -2.25
C GLN A 2 20.82 38.98 -2.91
N LYS A 3 21.96 38.70 -3.53
CA LYS A 3 22.21 37.39 -4.20
C LYS A 3 22.26 36.21 -3.23
N LYS A 4 22.73 36.44 -1.99
CA LYS A 4 22.82 35.40 -0.96
C LYS A 4 21.45 35.04 -0.37
N GLY A 5 20.55 36.03 -0.26
CA GLY A 5 19.17 35.81 0.20
C GLY A 5 18.32 35.02 -0.82
N LEU A 6 18.48 35.30 -2.11
CA LEU A 6 17.78 34.56 -3.17
C LEU A 6 18.17 33.08 -3.21
N LEU A 7 19.46 32.79 -3.06
CA LEU A 7 19.97 31.42 -3.06
C LEU A 7 19.45 30.62 -1.84
N PHE A 8 19.38 31.27 -0.68
CA PHE A 8 18.89 30.67 0.55
C PHE A 8 17.39 30.33 0.50
N CYS A 9 16.56 31.22 -0.08
CA CYS A 9 15.15 30.92 -0.32
C CYS A 9 14.96 29.75 -1.29
N LEU A 10 15.78 29.66 -2.34
CA LEU A 10 15.68 28.58 -3.33
C LEU A 10 16.01 27.22 -2.72
N VAL A 11 17.04 27.16 -1.86
CA VAL A 11 17.43 25.94 -1.13
C VAL A 11 16.31 25.50 -0.17
N LEU A 12 15.69 26.42 0.57
CA LEU A 12 14.62 26.09 1.51
C LEU A 12 13.36 25.54 0.82
N VAL A 13 13.01 26.09 -0.34
CA VAL A 13 11.84 25.63 -1.12
C VAL A 13 12.09 24.24 -1.71
N VAL A 14 13.29 23.97 -2.22
CA VAL A 14 13.66 22.65 -2.75
C VAL A 14 13.69 21.59 -1.64
N SER A 15 14.22 21.92 -0.46
CA SER A 15 14.22 20.98 0.68
C SER A 15 12.83 20.68 1.20
N ALA A 16 11.92 21.66 1.22
CA ALA A 16 10.53 21.45 1.62
C ALA A 16 9.79 20.54 0.61
N PHE A 17 10.05 20.71 -0.68
CA PHE A 17 9.50 19.85 -1.72
C PHE A 17 10.00 18.40 -1.62
N LEU A 18 11.28 18.21 -1.28
CA LEU A 18 11.85 16.87 -1.09
C LEU A 18 11.24 16.16 0.13
N ALA A 19 11.06 16.87 1.24
CA ALA A 19 10.51 16.30 2.48
C ALA A 19 9.04 15.83 2.32
N ILE A 20 8.24 16.54 1.53
CA ILE A 20 6.83 16.15 1.26
C ILE A 20 6.76 14.84 0.46
N ASN A 21 7.71 14.59 -0.44
CA ASN A 21 7.76 13.35 -1.21
C ASN A 21 8.24 12.15 -0.36
N ILE A 22 9.09 12.37 0.63
CA ILE A 22 9.60 11.31 1.51
C ILE A 22 8.60 10.96 2.62
N ALA A 23 7.88 11.94 3.18
CA ALA A 23 6.88 11.71 4.23
C ALA A 23 5.66 10.89 3.76
N GLY A 24 5.40 10.84 2.45
CA GLY A 24 4.38 9.95 1.87
C GLY A 24 4.79 8.48 1.79
N ALA A 25 6.08 8.16 1.99
CA ALA A 25 6.63 6.81 1.82
C ALA A 25 6.89 6.07 3.14
N GLN A 26 6.62 6.67 4.30
CA GLN A 26 7.12 6.19 5.59
C GLN A 26 6.06 5.73 6.61
N ASN A 27 4.81 5.53 6.19
CA ASN A 27 3.74 5.09 7.10
C ASN A 27 3.23 3.67 6.82
N LEU A 28 4.13 2.70 6.60
CA LEU A 28 3.73 1.30 6.60
C LEU A 28 4.90 0.42 7.06
N SER A 29 4.93 0.17 8.36
CA SER A 29 5.83 -0.80 8.99
C SER A 29 5.15 -1.27 10.28
N SER A 30 4.04 -1.98 10.14
CA SER A 30 3.62 -2.96 11.13
C SER A 30 4.18 -4.29 10.64
N ASP A 31 5.32 -4.66 11.21
CA ASP A 31 6.07 -5.86 10.91
C ASP A 31 5.34 -7.07 11.54
N SER A 32 4.20 -7.45 10.96
CA SER A 32 3.66 -8.80 11.10
C SER A 32 4.27 -9.62 9.96
N GLU A 33 5.45 -10.20 10.23
CA GLU A 33 6.08 -11.13 9.30
C GLU A 33 5.18 -12.37 9.21
N VAL A 34 4.26 -12.37 8.24
CA VAL A 34 3.42 -13.54 7.95
C VAL A 34 4.35 -14.69 7.59
N LYS A 35 4.25 -15.79 8.34
CA LYS A 35 5.06 -16.97 8.06
C LYS A 35 4.68 -17.54 6.70
N ASN A 36 5.68 -18.04 5.97
CA ASN A 36 5.42 -18.72 4.71
C ASN A 36 4.51 -19.94 4.93
N LEU A 37 3.49 -20.10 4.10
CA LEU A 37 2.54 -21.22 4.15
C LEU A 37 3.22 -22.60 4.30
N THR A 38 4.36 -22.80 3.64
CA THR A 38 5.10 -24.06 3.70
C THR A 38 5.68 -24.32 5.09
N VAL A 39 6.14 -23.26 5.77
CA VAL A 39 6.71 -23.34 7.12
C VAL A 39 5.61 -23.71 8.12
N VAL A 40 4.49 -22.99 8.10
CA VAL A 40 3.36 -23.27 9.01
C VAL A 40 2.80 -24.67 8.81
N MET A 41 2.67 -25.11 7.55
CA MET A 41 2.25 -26.48 7.23
C MET A 41 3.22 -27.52 7.82
N ASN A 42 4.53 -27.29 7.68
CA ASN A 42 5.54 -28.18 8.23
C ASN A 42 5.54 -28.20 9.77
N GLU A 43 5.29 -27.05 10.42
CA GLU A 43 5.16 -26.98 11.88
C GLU A 43 3.96 -27.80 12.37
N ILE A 44 2.79 -27.68 11.72
CA ILE A 44 1.60 -28.48 12.03
C ILE A 44 1.89 -29.97 11.82
N MET A 45 2.45 -30.36 10.66
CA MET A 45 2.80 -31.74 10.37
C MET A 45 3.82 -32.32 11.37
N SER A 46 4.86 -31.55 11.71
CA SER A 46 5.87 -31.95 12.69
C SER A 46 5.28 -32.09 14.10
N SER A 47 4.33 -31.24 14.48
CA SER A 47 3.69 -31.32 15.80
C SER A 47 2.90 -32.63 15.98
N GLN A 48 2.46 -33.24 14.88
CA GLN A 48 1.71 -34.49 14.88
C GLN A 48 2.50 -35.69 14.36
N SER A 49 3.77 -35.51 13.98
CA SER A 49 4.64 -36.56 13.41
C SER A 49 4.03 -37.21 12.17
N VAL A 50 3.47 -36.39 11.27
CA VAL A 50 2.88 -36.83 10.00
C VAL A 50 3.69 -36.31 8.82
N ASP A 51 3.77 -37.10 7.75
CA ASP A 51 4.59 -36.77 6.56
C ASP A 51 3.81 -36.04 5.45
N ASN A 52 2.48 -36.00 5.56
CA ASN A 52 1.61 -35.38 4.57
C ASN A 52 0.37 -34.76 5.22
N LYS A 53 -0.28 -33.88 4.45
CA LYS A 53 -1.47 -33.13 4.86
C LYS A 53 -2.65 -34.04 5.18
N GLU A 54 -2.82 -35.14 4.44
CA GLU A 54 -3.92 -36.08 4.63
C GLU A 54 -3.83 -36.86 5.95
N GLY A 55 -2.63 -36.94 6.53
CA GLY A 55 -2.38 -37.54 7.84
C GLY A 55 -2.69 -36.62 9.02
N ILE A 56 -2.93 -35.31 8.79
CA ILE A 56 -3.18 -34.35 9.87
C ILE A 56 -4.51 -34.67 10.55
N ASP A 57 -4.44 -34.82 11.86
CA ASP A 57 -5.60 -34.97 12.73
C ASP A 57 -6.09 -33.59 13.15
N CYS A 58 -7.24 -33.20 12.62
CA CYS A 58 -7.88 -31.91 12.85
C CYS A 58 -8.19 -31.62 14.32
N ASP A 59 -8.45 -32.66 15.12
CA ASP A 59 -8.77 -32.51 16.55
C ASP A 59 -7.52 -32.18 17.39
N LYS A 60 -6.32 -32.32 16.79
CA LYS A 60 -5.03 -32.00 17.41
C LYS A 60 -4.42 -30.69 16.93
N VAL A 61 -5.06 -30.02 15.97
CA VAL A 61 -4.64 -28.68 15.53
C VAL A 61 -5.32 -27.66 16.43
N SER A 62 -4.52 -26.81 17.08
CA SER A 62 -5.04 -25.74 17.94
C SER A 62 -5.61 -24.58 17.11
N ASP A 63 -6.47 -23.77 17.74
CA ASP A 63 -7.01 -22.55 17.11
C ASP A 63 -5.89 -21.60 16.68
N ASP A 64 -4.84 -21.44 17.48
CA ASP A 64 -3.67 -20.60 17.14
C ASP A 64 -2.96 -21.12 15.88
N GLN A 65 -2.80 -22.44 15.73
CA GLN A 65 -2.23 -23.04 14.51
C GLN A 65 -3.16 -22.88 13.30
N PHE A 66 -4.48 -22.92 13.50
CA PHE A 66 -5.44 -22.65 12.43
C PHE A 66 -5.45 -21.17 12.02
N GLU A 67 -5.32 -20.26 12.99
CA GLU A 67 -5.17 -18.82 12.75
C GLU A 67 -3.91 -18.55 11.93
N GLU A 68 -2.77 -19.03 12.39
CA GLU A 68 -1.48 -18.86 11.71
C GLU A 68 -1.49 -19.46 10.29
N LEU A 69 -2.12 -20.63 10.12
CA LEU A 69 -2.31 -21.21 8.79
C LEU A 69 -3.23 -20.37 7.91
N GLY A 70 -4.31 -19.84 8.49
CA GLY A 70 -5.26 -18.97 7.81
C GLY A 70 -4.64 -17.68 7.30
N ASP A 71 -3.80 -17.07 8.13
CA ASP A 71 -3.02 -15.87 7.84
C ASP A 71 -2.09 -16.09 6.64
N SER A 72 -1.28 -17.16 6.67
CA SER A 72 -0.43 -17.55 5.54
C SER A 72 -1.21 -17.86 4.24
N VAL A 73 -2.41 -18.45 4.36
CA VAL A 73 -3.27 -18.70 3.20
C VAL A 73 -3.83 -17.39 2.66
N MET A 74 -4.23 -16.46 3.53
CA MET A 74 -4.73 -15.15 3.14
C MET A 74 -3.64 -14.33 2.45
N GLU A 75 -2.42 -14.32 2.97
CA GLU A 75 -1.27 -13.67 2.34
C GLU A 75 -0.98 -14.25 0.95
N GLN A 76 -0.99 -15.57 0.81
CA GLN A 76 -0.81 -16.21 -0.50
C GLN A 76 -1.93 -15.81 -1.48
N MET A 77 -3.16 -15.68 -1.01
CA MET A 77 -4.31 -15.23 -1.81
C MET A 77 -4.23 -13.74 -2.15
N ALA A 78 -3.69 -12.91 -1.25
CA ALA A 78 -3.47 -11.48 -1.45
C ALA A 78 -2.48 -11.20 -2.58
N GLY A 79 -1.48 -12.08 -2.74
CA GLY A 79 -0.39 -11.96 -3.71
C GLY A 79 0.66 -10.90 -3.37
N SER A 80 0.47 -10.13 -2.31
CA SER A 80 1.47 -9.21 -1.73
C SER A 80 1.10 -8.85 -0.29
N ASN A 81 2.10 -8.57 0.54
CA ASN A 81 1.92 -8.20 1.94
C ASN A 81 1.11 -6.90 2.09
N GLN A 82 1.34 -5.93 1.21
CA GLN A 82 0.53 -4.69 1.23
C GLN A 82 -0.95 -4.96 0.93
N ALA A 83 -1.26 -5.90 0.03
CA ALA A 83 -2.65 -6.29 -0.22
C ALA A 83 -3.25 -7.05 0.97
N HIS A 84 -2.43 -7.84 1.67
CA HIS A 84 -2.82 -8.54 2.89
C HIS A 84 -3.25 -7.56 3.98
N GLU A 85 -2.39 -6.60 4.33
CA GLU A 85 -2.68 -5.59 5.36
C GLU A 85 -3.95 -4.77 5.05
N VAL A 86 -4.16 -4.41 3.77
CA VAL A 86 -5.37 -3.70 3.36
C VAL A 86 -6.62 -4.58 3.54
N MET A 87 -6.53 -5.88 3.26
CA MET A 87 -7.64 -6.81 3.49
C MET A 87 -7.93 -6.98 4.98
N GLU A 88 -6.90 -7.13 5.82
CA GLU A 88 -7.05 -7.21 7.27
C GLU A 88 -7.76 -5.97 7.83
N GLN A 89 -7.34 -4.78 7.39
CA GLN A 89 -7.95 -3.51 7.79
C GLN A 89 -9.44 -3.44 7.41
N MET A 90 -9.81 -3.98 6.25
CA MET A 90 -11.22 -4.05 5.83
C MET A 90 -12.04 -5.09 6.59
N MET A 91 -11.40 -6.11 7.18
CA MET A 91 -12.06 -7.20 7.92
C MET A 91 -12.11 -7.00 9.45
N GLY A 92 -11.62 -5.85 9.93
CA GLY A 92 -11.68 -5.47 11.35
C GLY A 92 -10.35 -4.98 11.92
N GLY A 93 -9.26 -5.10 11.15
CA GLY A 93 -7.90 -4.75 11.56
C GLY A 93 -7.17 -5.90 12.23
N GLU A 94 -5.84 -5.81 12.21
CA GLU A 94 -4.92 -6.75 12.86
C GLU A 94 -5.27 -6.92 14.35
N GLY A 95 -5.27 -8.16 14.83
CA GLY A 95 -5.60 -8.50 16.22
C GLY A 95 -7.09 -8.36 16.60
N SER A 96 -7.98 -8.06 15.65
CA SER A 96 -9.42 -8.06 15.90
C SER A 96 -9.96 -9.48 16.03
N THR A 97 -10.91 -9.69 16.93
CA THR A 97 -11.57 -11.00 17.12
C THR A 97 -12.32 -11.45 15.86
N SER A 98 -12.76 -10.50 15.02
CA SER A 98 -13.37 -10.81 13.73
C SER A 98 -12.33 -11.37 12.76
N LEU A 99 -11.17 -10.74 12.64
CA LEU A 99 -10.10 -11.20 11.75
C LEU A 99 -9.56 -12.58 12.19
N GLN A 100 -9.33 -12.76 13.49
CA GLN A 100 -8.92 -14.05 14.06
C GLN A 100 -9.90 -15.17 13.66
N SER A 101 -11.22 -14.92 13.76
CA SER A 101 -12.23 -15.91 13.38
C SER A 101 -12.20 -16.26 11.88
N VAL A 102 -11.82 -15.30 11.03
CA VAL A 102 -11.66 -15.50 9.59
C VAL A 102 -10.41 -16.34 9.32
N HIS A 103 -9.27 -16.01 9.95
CA HIS A 103 -8.03 -16.76 9.82
C HIS A 103 -8.23 -18.23 10.23
N ILE A 104 -8.80 -18.48 11.42
CA ILE A 104 -9.13 -19.84 11.87
C ILE A 104 -10.03 -20.57 10.87
N ALA A 105 -11.05 -19.88 10.35
CA ALA A 105 -11.95 -20.49 9.38
C ALA A 105 -11.24 -20.81 8.04
N MET A 106 -10.31 -19.96 7.59
CA MET A 106 -9.51 -20.22 6.39
C MET A 106 -8.54 -21.39 6.60
N GLY A 107 -7.85 -21.44 7.74
CA GLY A 107 -6.94 -22.54 8.07
C GLY A 107 -7.66 -23.89 8.21
N THR A 108 -8.80 -23.92 8.91
CA THR A 108 -9.63 -25.14 9.03
C THR A 108 -10.16 -25.61 7.68
N GLN A 109 -10.53 -24.69 6.78
CA GLN A 109 -10.94 -25.04 5.42
C GLN A 109 -9.78 -25.52 4.58
N TYR A 110 -8.59 -24.92 4.71
CA TYR A 110 -7.40 -25.33 3.98
C TYR A 110 -7.05 -26.78 4.30
N LEU A 111 -7.09 -27.19 5.58
CA LEU A 111 -6.87 -28.58 5.98
C LEU A 111 -8.06 -29.51 5.70
N GLY A 112 -9.21 -28.99 5.31
CA GLY A 112 -10.42 -29.79 5.10
C GLY A 112 -11.09 -30.24 6.41
N CYS A 113 -10.71 -29.66 7.54
CA CYS A 113 -11.15 -30.03 8.87
C CYS A 113 -12.61 -29.64 9.16
N ARG A 114 -13.09 -28.54 8.58
CA ARG A 114 -14.48 -28.09 8.74
C ARG A 114 -15.03 -27.57 7.42
N GLN A 115 -16.22 -28.04 7.05
CA GLN A 115 -17.02 -27.36 6.03
C GLN A 115 -17.75 -26.19 6.68
N ASN A 116 -17.13 -25.02 6.64
CA ASN A 116 -17.75 -23.81 7.14
C ASN A 116 -18.57 -23.16 6.02
N SER A 117 -19.89 -23.18 6.14
CA SER A 117 -20.83 -22.65 5.14
C SER A 117 -20.71 -21.14 4.94
N TYR A 118 -20.24 -20.41 5.97
CA TYR A 118 -19.98 -18.97 5.90
C TYR A 118 -18.79 -18.62 4.98
N LEU A 119 -17.74 -19.43 4.98
CA LEU A 119 -16.60 -19.29 4.07
C LEU A 119 -16.81 -19.96 2.71
N THR A 120 -17.94 -20.62 2.46
CA THR A 120 -18.24 -21.07 1.09
C THR A 120 -18.44 -19.86 0.14
N ALA A 121 -18.60 -18.65 0.68
CA ALA A 121 -18.59 -17.39 -0.09
C ALA A 121 -17.22 -16.69 -0.16
N PHE A 122 -16.33 -16.88 0.83
CA PHE A 122 -15.08 -16.10 0.99
C PHE A 122 -13.78 -16.92 1.06
N GLY A 123 -13.87 -18.21 1.36
CA GLY A 123 -12.74 -19.12 1.47
C GLY A 123 -12.27 -19.66 0.11
N PRO A 124 -11.14 -20.38 0.07
CA PRO A 124 -10.51 -20.83 -1.17
C PRO A 124 -11.42 -21.70 -2.04
N VAL A 125 -12.41 -22.43 -1.48
CA VAL A 125 -13.39 -23.21 -2.27
C VAL A 125 -14.54 -22.34 -2.81
N GLY A 126 -14.91 -21.27 -2.10
CA GLY A 126 -15.89 -20.28 -2.58
C GLY A 126 -15.30 -19.38 -3.66
N MET A 127 -14.06 -18.96 -3.46
CA MET A 127 -13.30 -18.17 -4.41
C MET A 127 -12.78 -19.01 -5.59
N MET A 128 -12.39 -20.28 -5.39
CA MET A 128 -12.18 -21.25 -6.50
C MET A 128 -13.48 -21.61 -7.21
N GLY A 129 -14.63 -21.66 -6.52
CA GLY A 129 -15.92 -21.88 -7.16
C GLY A 129 -16.27 -20.74 -8.12
N MET A 130 -15.91 -19.51 -7.74
CA MET A 130 -16.11 -18.31 -8.57
C MET A 130 -14.99 -18.12 -9.63
N MET A 131 -13.76 -18.57 -9.38
CA MET A 131 -12.66 -18.57 -10.37
C MET A 131 -12.69 -19.77 -11.33
N GLY A 132 -13.24 -20.90 -10.91
CA GLY A 132 -13.30 -22.16 -11.67
C GLY A 132 -14.39 -22.17 -12.74
N TYR A 133 -15.39 -21.30 -12.62
CA TYR A 133 -16.45 -21.07 -13.62
C TYR A 133 -16.21 -19.83 -14.50
N GLY A 134 -15.07 -19.16 -14.35
CA GLY A 134 -14.77 -17.87 -14.99
C GLY A 134 -13.39 -17.77 -15.63
N ARG A 135 -12.76 -18.90 -16.00
CA ARG A 135 -11.42 -18.94 -16.60
C ARG A 135 -11.43 -18.49 -18.07
N GLY A 136 -11.77 -17.23 -18.29
CA GLY A 136 -11.84 -16.62 -19.62
C GLY A 136 -11.71 -15.09 -19.69
N MET A 137 -11.48 -14.35 -18.59
CA MET A 137 -11.56 -12.87 -18.72
C MET A 137 -10.64 -11.99 -17.87
N MET A 138 -9.66 -12.52 -17.11
CA MET A 138 -8.80 -11.66 -16.26
C MET A 138 -7.29 -11.89 -16.40
N GLY A 139 -6.83 -12.47 -17.52
CA GLY A 139 -5.41 -12.56 -17.86
C GLY A 139 -4.82 -11.31 -18.55
N GLY A 140 -5.50 -10.15 -18.48
CA GLY A 140 -5.26 -9.01 -19.37
C GLY A 140 -4.86 -7.68 -18.71
N LEU A 141 -4.52 -7.65 -17.42
CA LEU A 141 -4.16 -6.41 -16.72
C LEU A 141 -2.79 -6.48 -16.00
N TYR A 142 -1.93 -7.43 -16.41
CA TYR A 142 -0.52 -7.48 -16.01
C TYR A 142 0.34 -6.52 -16.85
N ASN A 143 -0.07 -5.25 -16.97
CA ASN A 143 0.80 -4.20 -17.51
C ASN A 143 0.65 -2.93 -16.67
N GLY A 144 1.61 -2.82 -15.75
CA GLY A 144 1.90 -1.76 -14.77
C GLY A 144 0.97 -0.55 -14.72
N SER A 145 0.21 -0.42 -13.62
CA SER A 145 -0.27 0.85 -13.04
C SER A 145 -1.13 0.59 -11.79
N SER A 146 -0.58 -0.07 -10.76
CA SER A 146 -1.35 -0.38 -9.53
C SER A 146 -0.80 0.37 -8.32
N ILE A 147 -0.68 1.69 -8.41
CA ILE A 147 -0.34 2.59 -7.28
C ILE A 147 -1.57 3.38 -6.77
N PHE A 148 -2.77 3.13 -7.30
CA PHE A 148 -3.97 3.94 -6.99
C PHE A 148 -5.23 3.08 -6.78
N GLY A 149 -5.08 1.98 -6.03
CA GLY A 149 -6.04 0.88 -6.01
C GLY A 149 -6.83 0.66 -4.72
N ALA A 150 -7.09 1.66 -3.86
CA ALA A 150 -8.06 1.51 -2.77
C ALA A 150 -8.53 2.86 -2.22
N GLY A 151 -9.76 3.27 -2.57
CA GLY A 151 -10.45 4.35 -1.88
C GLY A 151 -11.09 5.38 -2.80
N LEU A 152 -12.34 5.08 -3.19
CA LEU A 152 -13.29 5.99 -3.86
C LEU A 152 -12.94 6.30 -5.32
N GLY A 153 -13.95 6.55 -6.16
CA GLY A 153 -13.84 6.87 -7.59
C GLY A 153 -13.16 8.22 -7.87
N LEU A 154 -11.96 8.41 -7.32
CA LEU A 154 -11.16 9.63 -7.25
C LEU A 154 -9.75 9.42 -7.84
N GLY A 155 -9.40 8.27 -8.39
CA GLY A 155 -8.03 8.00 -8.88
C GLY A 155 -7.58 8.96 -9.99
N VAL A 156 -8.37 9.07 -11.06
CA VAL A 156 -8.07 10.01 -12.16
C VAL A 156 -8.34 11.45 -11.74
N PHE A 157 -9.46 11.70 -11.04
CA PHE A 157 -9.85 13.04 -10.62
C PHE A 157 -8.86 13.65 -9.60
N GLY A 158 -8.40 12.87 -8.64
CA GLY A 158 -7.40 13.24 -7.65
C GLY A 158 -6.01 13.45 -8.28
N TYR A 159 -5.64 12.65 -9.27
CA TYR A 159 -4.41 12.87 -10.02
C TYR A 159 -4.45 14.18 -10.82
N VAL A 160 -5.56 14.46 -11.52
CA VAL A 160 -5.76 15.72 -12.25
C VAL A 160 -5.73 16.91 -11.30
N LEU A 161 -6.42 16.84 -10.16
CA LEU A 161 -6.38 17.92 -9.15
C LEU A 161 -4.97 18.12 -8.60
N THR A 162 -4.22 17.05 -8.36
CA THR A 162 -2.83 17.11 -7.89
C THR A 162 -1.95 17.82 -8.93
N LEU A 163 -2.06 17.46 -10.21
CA LEU A 163 -1.32 18.12 -11.29
C LEU A 163 -1.70 19.61 -11.44
N VAL A 164 -2.99 19.94 -11.30
CA VAL A 164 -3.47 21.33 -11.36
C VAL A 164 -2.88 22.15 -10.22
N VAL A 165 -2.91 21.66 -8.99
CA VAL A 165 -2.33 22.34 -7.82
C VAL A 165 -0.82 22.54 -7.99
N HIS A 166 -0.10 21.51 -8.44
CA HIS A 166 1.34 21.61 -8.71
C HIS A 166 1.65 22.61 -9.83
N GLY A 167 0.85 22.62 -10.90
CA GLY A 167 0.99 23.58 -11.99
C GLY A 167 0.81 25.02 -11.54
N ILE A 168 -0.20 25.28 -10.68
CA ILE A 168 -0.44 26.61 -10.10
C ILE A 168 0.75 27.04 -9.23
N LEU A 169 1.24 26.16 -8.35
CA LEU A 169 2.39 26.46 -7.49
C LEU A 169 3.65 26.77 -8.29
N LEU A 170 3.93 25.99 -9.35
CA LEU A 170 5.06 26.21 -10.23
C LEU A 170 4.93 27.52 -11.01
N GLY A 171 3.72 27.86 -11.48
CA GLY A 171 3.44 29.14 -12.13
C GLY A 171 3.66 30.35 -11.21
N LEU A 172 3.15 30.27 -9.98
CA LEU A 172 3.36 31.32 -8.97
C LEU A 172 4.83 31.47 -8.61
N PHE A 173 5.58 30.36 -8.52
CA PHE A 173 7.00 30.38 -8.28
C PHE A 173 7.78 31.08 -9.41
N ILE A 174 7.50 30.77 -10.67
CA ILE A 174 8.13 31.44 -11.82
C ILE A 174 7.80 32.93 -11.82
N MET A 175 6.53 33.28 -11.60
CA MET A 175 6.07 34.67 -11.54
C MET A 175 6.80 35.44 -10.44
N PHE A 176 6.96 34.84 -9.26
CA PHE A 176 7.71 35.42 -8.14
C PHE A 176 9.18 35.66 -8.48
N VAL A 177 9.86 34.68 -9.11
CA VAL A 177 11.26 34.82 -9.55
C VAL A 177 11.41 35.96 -10.56
N VAL A 178 10.53 36.02 -11.57
CA VAL A 178 10.53 37.09 -12.58
C VAL A 178 10.26 38.46 -11.94
N TYR A 179 9.32 38.54 -11.00
CA TYR A 179 9.01 39.76 -10.29
C TYR A 179 10.22 40.30 -9.50
N VAL A 180 10.90 39.43 -8.76
CA VAL A 180 12.09 39.80 -7.97
C VAL A 180 13.25 40.18 -8.88
N ALA A 181 13.53 39.40 -9.93
CA ALA A 181 14.59 39.70 -10.89
C ALA A 181 14.33 41.03 -11.64
N GLY A 182 13.09 41.25 -12.08
CA GLY A 182 12.69 42.49 -12.74
C GLY A 182 12.73 43.71 -11.82
N ARG A 183 12.51 43.54 -10.51
CA ARG A 183 12.69 44.62 -9.53
C ARG A 183 14.17 44.94 -9.31
N ALA A 184 15.03 43.92 -9.22
CA ALA A 184 16.48 44.10 -9.07
C ALA A 184 17.09 44.79 -10.31
N TRP A 185 16.65 44.41 -11.51
CA TRP A 185 17.12 45.02 -12.76
C TRP A 185 16.67 46.48 -12.94
N ARG A 186 15.44 46.82 -12.53
CA ARG A 186 14.97 48.22 -12.52
C ARG A 186 15.74 49.10 -11.52
N ALA A 187 16.16 48.53 -10.39
CA ALA A 187 16.95 49.26 -9.41
C ALA A 187 18.35 49.64 -9.96
N SER A 188 19.00 48.77 -10.74
CA SER A 188 20.31 49.08 -11.33
C SER A 188 20.25 50.18 -12.39
N MET A 189 19.20 50.21 -13.22
CA MET A 189 19.05 51.23 -14.27
C MET A 189 18.90 52.65 -13.69
N ASN A 190 18.21 52.79 -12.55
CA ASN A 190 18.01 54.09 -11.90
C ASN A 190 19.28 54.65 -11.25
N GLU A 191 20.23 53.79 -10.84
CA GLU A 191 21.54 54.25 -10.33
C GLU A 191 22.44 54.75 -11.46
N ASP A 192 22.40 54.11 -12.63
CA ASP A 192 23.19 54.52 -13.78
C ASP A 192 22.70 55.85 -14.38
N GLU A 193 21.40 56.12 -14.34
CA GLU A 193 20.85 57.42 -14.76
C GLU A 193 21.25 58.55 -13.80
N LYS A 194 21.26 58.30 -12.47
CA LYS A 194 21.69 59.28 -11.47
C LYS A 194 23.18 59.64 -11.58
N LYS A 195 24.03 58.74 -12.06
CA LYS A 195 25.46 59.01 -12.28
C LYS A 195 25.74 59.86 -13.52
N LYS A 196 24.76 60.01 -14.42
CA LYS A 196 24.87 60.79 -15.66
C LYS A 196 24.37 62.23 -15.54
N LYS A 197 23.73 62.59 -14.42
CA LYS A 197 23.30 63.97 -14.09
C LYS A 197 24.23 64.54 -13.04
#